data_AF-A0A3D1WG37-F1
#
_entry.id   AF-A0A3D1WG37-F1
#
_cell.length_a   1.000
_cell.length_b   1.000
_cell.length_c   1.000
_cell.angle_alpha   90.00
_cell.angle_beta   90.00
_cell.angle_gamma   90.00
#
_symmetry.space_group_name_H-M   'P 1'
#
loop_
_entity.id
_entity.type
_entity.pdbx_description
1 polymer ?
#
loop_
_entity_poly.entity_id
_entity_poly.type
_entity_poly.pdbx_seq_one_letter_code
_entity_poly.pdbx_strand_id
1 'polypeptide(L)'
;MKRFYLVAAIIGGVTPYAIYFGYLAYAPGASGALSLAWGSPIAAATLADFSISCLVFWPFLFRESKRLGIRYWWAFIPANLIIGLSFALPAFLYLRETRLDQAR
;
A
#
# COMPACT_ATOMS: atom_id res chain seq x y z
N MET A 1 12.82 -7.69 -12.63
CA MET A 1 12.41 -6.89 -11.46
C MET A 1 11.49 -7.62 -10.48
N LYS A 2 10.95 -8.79 -10.86
CA LYS A 2 9.98 -9.55 -10.06
C LYS A 2 10.35 -9.76 -8.59
N ARG A 3 11.60 -10.19 -8.32
CA ARG A 3 12.10 -10.44 -6.95
C ARG A 3 12.15 -9.16 -6.11
N PHE A 4 12.49 -8.02 -6.72
CA PHE A 4 12.52 -6.73 -6.04
C PHE A 4 11.13 -6.33 -5.56
N TYR A 5 10.11 -6.45 -6.42
CA TYR A 5 8.72 -6.15 -6.03
C TYR A 5 8.17 -7.09 -4.96
N LEU A 6 8.57 -8.36 -4.98
CA LEU A 6 8.17 -9.30 -3.93
C LEU A 6 8.78 -8.91 -2.57
N VAL A 7 10.07 -8.60 -2.54
CA VAL A 7 10.74 -8.15 -1.31
C VAL A 7 10.16 -6.82 -0.83
N ALA A 8 9.95 -5.86 -1.73
CA ALA A 8 9.32 -4.58 -1.41
C ALA A 8 7.91 -4.74 -0.85
N ALA A 9 7.11 -5.67 -1.38
CA ALA A 9 5.78 -5.96 -0.83
C ALA A 9 5.87 -6.51 0.59
N ILE A 10 6.75 -7.47 0.85
CA ILE A 10 6.93 -8.03 2.21
C ILE A 10 7.34 -6.92 3.18
N ILE A 11 8.36 -6.13 2.84
CA ILE A 11 8.83 -5.02 3.69
C ILE A 11 7.71 -4.00 3.90
N GLY A 12 7.02 -3.62 2.82
CA GLY A 12 5.94 -2.64 2.83
C GLY A 12 4.68 -3.07 3.58
N GLY A 13 4.48 -4.38 3.78
CA GLY A 13 3.42 -4.92 4.64
C GLY A 13 3.85 -5.05 6.10
N VAL A 14 5.07 -5.54 6.36
CA VAL A 14 5.53 -5.82 7.73
C VAL A 14 5.86 -4.53 8.49
N THR A 15 6.54 -3.58 7.84
CA THR A 15 7.02 -2.35 8.47
C THR A 15 5.90 -1.51 9.10
N PRO A 16 4.80 -1.15 8.39
CA PRO A 16 3.75 -0.32 8.97
C PRO A 16 3.05 -1.04 10.14
N TYR A 17 2.80 -2.34 10.04
CA TYR A 17 2.20 -3.09 11.14
C TYR A 17 3.12 -3.21 12.35
N ALA A 18 4.43 -3.44 12.15
CA ALA A 18 5.38 -3.50 13.26
C ALA A 18 5.40 -2.19 14.07
N ILE A 19 5.36 -1.04 13.37
CA ILE A 19 5.30 0.28 14.01
C ILE A 19 3.97 0.48 14.73
N TYR A 20 2.85 0.14 14.08
CA TYR A 20 1.50 0.31 14.65
C TYR A 20 1.25 -0.56 15.89
N PHE A 21 1.58 -1.86 15.82
CA PHE A 21 1.45 -2.76 16.97
C PHE A 21 2.45 -2.43 18.08
N GLY A 22 3.66 -1.96 17.74
CA GLY A 22 4.59 -1.41 18.70
C GLY A 22 4.00 -0.23 19.47
N TYR A 23 3.33 0.71 18.77
CA TYR A 23 2.65 1.85 19.39
C TYR A 23 1.48 1.42 20.32
N LEU A 24 0.66 0.45 19.90
CA LEU A 24 -0.44 -0.08 20.70
C LEU A 24 0.01 -0.69 22.04
N ALA A 25 1.26 -1.18 22.12
CA ALA A 25 1.82 -1.69 23.37
C ALA A 25 2.08 -0.58 24.41
N TYR A 26 2.33 0.65 23.97
CA TYR A 26 2.56 1.81 24.85
C TYR A 26 1.30 2.63 25.13
N ALA A 27 0.34 2.62 24.21
CA ALA A 27 -0.93 3.35 24.33
C ALA A 27 -2.11 2.42 24.00
N PRO A 28 -2.66 1.70 24.99
CA PRO A 28 -3.79 0.81 24.78
C PRO A 28 -5.05 1.61 24.45
N GLY A 29 -5.39 1.65 23.17
CA GLY A 29 -6.57 2.36 22.64
C GLY A 29 -6.28 3.00 21.29
N ALA A 30 -7.06 2.64 20.25
CA ALA A 30 -6.94 3.23 18.91
C ALA A 30 -7.37 4.71 18.83
N SER A 31 -7.95 5.24 19.91
CA SER A 31 -8.62 6.55 19.96
C SER A 31 -7.68 7.76 19.77
N GLY A 32 -6.35 7.59 19.88
CA GLY A 32 -5.38 8.67 19.71
C GLY A 32 -4.63 8.69 18.38
N ALA A 33 -4.61 7.58 17.62
CA ALA A 33 -3.71 7.44 16.47
C ALA A 33 -3.97 8.47 15.36
N LEU A 34 -5.24 8.75 15.08
CA LEU A 34 -5.61 9.75 14.07
C LEU A 34 -5.33 11.18 14.54
N SER A 35 -5.55 11.46 15.84
CA SER A 35 -5.23 12.76 16.43
C SER A 35 -3.73 13.03 16.42
N LEU A 36 -2.89 12.00 16.64
CA LEU A 36 -1.44 12.11 16.54
C LEU A 36 -0.96 12.28 15.09
N ALA A 37 -1.60 11.60 14.14
CA ALA A 37 -1.28 11.75 12.72
C ALA A 37 -1.54 13.17 12.20
N TRP A 38 -2.52 13.87 12.76
CA TRP A 38 -2.84 15.28 12.43
C TRP A 38 -2.27 16.28 13.45
N GLY A 39 -1.68 15.82 14.54
CA GLY A 39 -1.21 16.66 15.64
C GLY A 39 0.10 17.40 15.35
N SER A 40 0.81 17.02 14.28
CA SER A 40 2.05 17.67 13.84
C SER A 40 1.94 18.04 12.36
N PRO A 41 2.38 19.24 11.94
CA PRO A 41 2.41 19.63 10.53
C PRO A 41 3.17 18.65 9.64
N ILE A 42 4.24 18.05 10.18
CA ILE A 42 5.07 17.09 9.44
C ILE A 42 4.30 15.78 9.23
N ALA A 43 3.61 15.29 10.26
CA ALA A 43 2.80 14.08 10.17
C ALA A 43 1.60 14.28 9.22
N ALA A 44 0.96 15.45 9.28
CA ALA A 44 -0.11 15.82 8.36
C ALA A 44 0.39 15.88 6.90
N ALA A 45 1.59 16.42 6.64
CA ALA A 45 2.19 16.43 5.31
C ALA A 45 2.46 15.01 4.79
N THR A 46 2.97 14.10 5.63
CA THR A 46 3.16 12.69 5.25
C THR A 46 1.83 11.99 4.96
N LEU A 47 0.79 12.25 5.75
CA LEU A 47 -0.54 11.68 5.51
C LEU A 47 -1.18 12.22 4.23
N ALA A 48 -0.99 13.51 3.94
CA ALA A 48 -1.46 14.12 2.70
C ALA A 48 -0.76 13.48 1.48
N ASP A 49 0.57 13.37 1.51
CA ASP A 49 1.35 12.72 0.43
C ASP A 49 0.91 11.26 0.20
N PHE A 50 0.73 10.51 1.29
CA PHE A 50 0.21 9.14 1.23
C PHE A 50 -1.19 9.07 0.62
N SER A 51 -2.08 9.97 1.03
CA SER A 51 -3.48 10.01 0.56
C SER A 51 -3.56 10.35 -0.93
N ILE A 52 -2.79 11.34 -1.39
CA ILE A 52 -2.70 11.71 -2.80
C ILE A 52 -2.13 10.54 -3.61
N SER A 53 -1.08 9.88 -3.11
CA SER A 53 -0.50 8.70 -3.76
C SER A 53 -1.49 7.54 -3.88
N CYS A 54 -2.34 7.31 -2.87
CA CYS A 54 -3.42 6.32 -2.94
C CYS A 54 -4.46 6.68 -4.01
N LEU A 55 -4.85 7.97 -4.10
CA LEU A 55 -5.81 8.45 -5.09
C LEU A 55 -5.31 8.29 -6.52
N VAL A 56 -4.01 8.50 -6.76
CA VAL A 56 -3.39 8.29 -8.08
C VAL A 56 -3.19 6.79 -8.39
N PHE A 57 -2.97 5.97 -7.36
CA PHE A 57 -2.78 4.53 -7.52
C PHE A 57 -4.03 3.81 -8.03
N TRP A 58 -5.23 4.19 -7.59
CA TRP A 58 -6.48 3.54 -8.03
C TRP A 58 -6.75 3.60 -9.55
N PRO A 59 -6.70 4.76 -10.23
CA PRO A 59 -6.88 4.82 -11.68
C PRO A 59 -5.73 4.13 -12.43
N PHE A 60 -4.49 4.19 -11.91
CA PHE A 60 -3.36 3.44 -12.46
C PHE A 60 -3.62 1.93 -12.42
N LEU A 61 -4.02 1.42 -11.26
CA LEU A 61 -4.38 0.02 -11.07
C LEU A 61 -5.51 -0.41 -12.01
N PHE A 62 -6.56 0.40 -12.15
CA PHE A 62 -7.68 0.10 -13.04
C PHE A 62 -7.26 0.04 -14.52
N ARG A 63 -6.52 1.05 -15.01
CA ARG A 63 -6.07 1.09 -16.41
C ARG A 63 -5.16 -0.09 -16.75
N GLU A 64 -4.18 -0.37 -15.89
CA GLU A 64 -3.18 -1.40 -16.17
C GLU A 64 -3.77 -2.82 -15.99
N SER A 65 -4.68 -3.01 -15.04
CA SER A 65 -5.41 -4.28 -14.89
C SER A 65 -6.27 -4.60 -16.10
N LYS A 66 -6.93 -3.59 -16.68
CA LYS A 66 -7.72 -3.75 -17.90
C LYS A 66 -6.81 -4.08 -19.10
N ARG A 67 -5.65 -3.45 -19.21
CA ARG A 67 -4.67 -3.69 -20.29
C ARG A 67 -4.10 -5.12 -20.25
N LEU A 68 -3.84 -5.67 -19.06
CA LEU A 68 -3.20 -6.98 -18.88
C LEU A 68 -4.17 -8.13 -18.55
N GLY A 69 -5.48 -7.87 -18.55
CA GLY A 69 -6.49 -8.89 -18.23
C GLY A 69 -6.34 -9.49 -16.83
N ILE A 70 -5.96 -8.67 -15.84
CA ILE A 70 -5.80 -9.12 -14.44
C ILE A 70 -7.19 -9.24 -13.82
N ARG A 71 -7.64 -10.45 -13.47
CA ARG A 71 -9.02 -10.71 -12.95
C ARG A 71 -9.25 -10.26 -11.51
N TYR A 72 -8.21 -10.27 -10.67
CA TYR A 72 -8.31 -10.01 -9.21
C TYR A 72 -7.84 -8.61 -8.81
N TRP A 73 -7.91 -7.63 -9.72
CA TRP A 73 -7.46 -6.26 -9.46
C TRP A 73 -8.18 -5.60 -8.27
N TRP A 74 -9.46 -5.93 -8.05
CA TRP A 74 -10.22 -5.38 -6.94
C TRP A 74 -9.60 -5.70 -5.58
N ALA A 75 -8.91 -6.84 -5.42
CA ALA A 75 -8.29 -7.24 -4.15
C ALA A 75 -7.18 -6.30 -3.66
N PHE A 76 -6.59 -5.50 -4.57
CA PHE A 76 -5.58 -4.51 -4.20
C PHE A 76 -6.15 -3.25 -3.55
N ILE A 77 -7.44 -2.95 -3.77
CA ILE A 77 -8.12 -1.81 -3.14
C ILE A 77 -8.24 -2.02 -1.62
N PRO A 78 -8.81 -3.14 -1.11
CA PRO A 78 -8.82 -3.40 0.33
C PRO A 78 -7.40 -3.62 0.87
N ALA A 79 -6.47 -4.20 0.11
CA ALA A 79 -5.07 -4.30 0.54
C ALA A 79 -4.43 -2.91 0.76
N ASN A 80 -4.71 -1.95 -0.13
CA ASN A 80 -4.26 -0.56 0.01
C ASN A 80 -4.85 0.13 1.25
N LEU A 81 -6.11 -0.17 1.59
CA LEU A 81 -6.79 0.43 2.75
C LEU A 81 -6.39 -0.23 4.07
N ILE A 82 -6.19 -1.55 4.08
CA ILE A 82 -5.92 -2.34 5.30
C ILE A 82 -4.44 -2.29 5.66
N ILE A 83 -3.56 -2.45 4.67
CA ILE A 83 -2.11 -2.58 4.86
C ILE A 83 -1.38 -1.29 4.49
N GLY A 84 -1.85 -0.61 3.43
CA GLY A 84 -1.25 0.61 2.91
C GLY A 84 -0.70 0.48 1.49
N LEU A 85 -0.48 1.63 0.85
CA LEU A 85 0.10 1.73 -0.49
C LEU A 85 1.48 1.05 -0.60
N SER A 86 2.27 1.08 0.48
CA SER A 86 3.60 0.47 0.55
C SER A 86 3.59 -1.04 0.27
N PHE A 87 2.51 -1.74 0.60
CA PHE A 87 2.30 -3.14 0.22
C PHE A 87 1.59 -3.28 -1.13
N ALA A 88 0.49 -2.54 -1.32
CA ALA A 88 -0.41 -2.73 -2.44
C ALA A 88 0.25 -2.42 -3.80
N LEU A 89 1.08 -1.37 -3.86
CA LEU A 89 1.81 -0.98 -5.07
C LEU A 89 2.82 -2.04 -5.53
N PRO A 90 3.80 -2.47 -4.72
CA PRO A 90 4.75 -3.50 -5.14
C PRO A 90 4.10 -4.86 -5.37
N ALA A 91 3.06 -5.23 -4.60
CA ALA A 91 2.31 -6.45 -4.87
C ALA A 91 1.62 -6.40 -6.25
N PHE A 92 1.08 -5.25 -6.63
CA PHE A 92 0.51 -5.04 -7.96
C PHE A 92 1.56 -5.11 -9.07
N LEU A 93 2.72 -4.46 -8.86
CA LEU A 93 3.83 -4.48 -9.82
C LEU A 93 4.40 -5.89 -10.03
N TYR A 94 4.46 -6.72 -8.98
CA TYR A 94 4.84 -8.14 -9.09
C TYR A 94 3.91 -8.92 -10.02
N LEU A 95 2.59 -8.76 -9.85
CA LEU A 95 1.58 -9.43 -10.66
C LEU A 95 1.60 -8.91 -12.10
N ARG A 96 1.76 -7.60 -12.29
CA ARG A 96 1.95 -6.96 -13.59
C ARG A 96 3.12 -7.57 -14.36
N GLU A 97 4.28 -7.67 -13.71
CA GLU A 97 5.49 -8.22 -14.35
C GLU A 97 5.33 -9.70 -14.69
N THR A 98 4.65 -10.48 -13.83
CA THR A 98 4.33 -11.88 -14.12
C THR A 98 3.49 -12.03 -15.39
N ARG A 99 2.51 -11.14 -15.62
CA ARG A 99 1.68 -11.17 -16.83
C ARG A 99 2.43 -10.72 -18.07
N LEU A 100 3.34 -9.75 -17.93
CA LEU A 100 4.19 -9.29 -19.03
C LEU A 100 5.18 -10.39 -19.47
N ASP A 101 5.77 -11.13 -18.52
CA ASP A 101 6.65 -12.27 -18.85
C ASP A 101 5.88 -13.41 -19.54
N GLN A 102 4.62 -13.65 -19.18
CA GLN A 102 3.79 -14.69 -19.82
C GLN A 102 3.33 -14.32 -21.24
N ALA A 103 3.31 -13.03 -21.59
CA ALA A 103 2.93 -12.54 -22.91
C ALA A 103 4.12 -12.45 -23.88
N ARG A 104 5.33 -12.85 -23.45
CA ARG A 104 6.58 -12.81 -24.20
C ARG A 104 7.00 -14.21 -24.62
#